data_AF-A0A7S2A565-F1
#
_entry.id   AF-A0A7S2A565-F1
#
_cell.length_a   1.000
_cell.length_b   1.000
_cell.length_c   1.000
_cell.angle_alpha   90.00
_cell.angle_beta   90.00
_cell.angle_gamma   90.00
#
_symmetry.space_group_name_H-M   'P 1'
#
loop_
_entity.id
_entity.type
_entity.pdbx_description
1 polymer ?
#
loop_
_entity_poly.entity_id
_entity_poly.type
_entity_poly.pdbx_seq_one_letter_code
_entity_poly.pdbx_strand_id
1 'polypeptide(L)'
;ELLDLIAARSLAMLETSNSQELANVLWAFATAGRADHGLFDPVGQRLVRVMEDIDAREKAGTLDARFKPKPQEYSNGIWAFATAGVRGKGQRALIQHLARRLDD
;
A
#
# COMPACT_ATOMS: atom_id res chain seq x y z
N GLU A 1 -10.05 -10.44 -18.09
CA GLU A 1 -11.06 -9.55 -18.71
C GLU A 1 -11.89 -8.66 -17.79
N LEU A 2 -12.24 -8.98 -16.53
CA LEU A 2 -12.75 -7.95 -15.58
C LEU A 2 -11.66 -7.45 -14.62
N LEU A 3 -10.92 -8.39 -14.02
CA LEU A 3 -9.83 -8.06 -13.09
C LEU A 3 -8.71 -7.26 -13.76
N ASP A 4 -8.45 -7.48 -15.05
CA ASP A 4 -7.43 -6.72 -15.79
C ASP A 4 -7.88 -5.26 -16.03
N LEU A 5 -9.18 -5.02 -16.24
CA LEU A 5 -9.74 -3.67 -16.31
C LEU A 5 -9.69 -2.96 -14.96
N ILE A 6 -10.00 -3.69 -13.88
CA ILE A 6 -9.86 -3.18 -12.51
C ILE A 6 -8.40 -2.85 -12.22
N ALA A 7 -7.45 -3.72 -12.59
CA ALA A 7 -6.03 -3.47 -12.41
C ALA A 7 -5.58 -2.20 -13.14
N ALA A 8 -5.95 -2.05 -14.42
CA ALA A 8 -5.66 -0.85 -15.19
C ALA A 8 -6.28 0.41 -14.56
N ARG A 9 -7.53 0.32 -14.07
CA ARG A 9 -8.19 1.45 -13.40
C ARG A 9 -7.54 1.79 -12.07
N SER A 10 -7.16 0.81 -11.26
CA SER A 10 -6.44 0.99 -10.00
C SER A 10 -5.10 1.69 -10.23
N LEU A 11 -4.36 1.29 -11.27
CA LEU A 11 -3.11 1.96 -11.67
C LEU A 11 -3.35 3.42 -12.10
N ALA A 12 -4.45 3.70 -12.80
CA ALA A 12 -4.80 5.07 -13.19
C ALA A 12 -5.23 5.97 -12.02
N MET A 13 -5.61 5.40 -10.87
CA MET A 13 -6.11 6.13 -9.70
C MET A 13 -5.07 6.28 -8.57
N LEU A 14 -3.86 5.74 -8.74
CA LEU A 14 -2.83 5.69 -7.70
C LEU A 14 -2.58 7.03 -7.00
N GLU A 15 -2.48 8.12 -7.76
CA GLU A 15 -2.16 9.43 -7.20
C GLU A 15 -3.27 10.00 -6.32
N THR A 16 -4.52 9.62 -6.59
CA THR A 16 -5.69 10.06 -5.81
C THR A 16 -6.07 9.09 -4.69
N SER A 17 -5.50 7.89 -4.66
CA SER A 17 -5.86 6.87 -3.70
C SER A 17 -5.20 7.05 -2.34
N ASN A 18 -5.95 6.76 -1.27
CA ASN A 18 -5.44 6.77 0.10
C ASN A 18 -4.79 5.41 0.48
N SER A 19 -4.15 5.35 1.66
CA SER A 19 -3.48 4.15 2.18
C SER A 19 -4.39 2.92 2.22
N GLN A 20 -5.62 3.09 2.71
CA GLN A 20 -6.59 2.01 2.84
C GLN A 20 -7.00 1.46 1.47
N GLU A 21 -7.29 2.33 0.50
CA GLU A 21 -7.66 1.94 -0.86
C GLU A 21 -6.54 1.15 -1.54
N LEU A 22 -5.30 1.61 -1.43
CA LEU A 22 -4.13 0.95 -2.00
C LEU A 22 -3.89 -0.42 -1.34
N ALA A 23 -3.99 -0.51 -0.01
CA ALA A 23 -3.89 -1.78 0.70
C ALA A 23 -5.01 -2.77 0.31
N ASN A 24 -6.23 -2.27 0.10
CA ASN A 24 -7.35 -3.08 -0.35
C ASN A 24 -7.17 -3.61 -1.78
N VAL A 25 -6.60 -2.80 -2.70
CA VAL A 25 -6.24 -3.27 -4.05
C VAL A 25 -5.23 -4.41 -3.96
N LEU A 26 -4.14 -4.24 -3.18
CA LEU A 26 -3.16 -5.31 -2.99
C LEU A 26 -3.82 -6.58 -2.43
N TRP A 27 -4.67 -6.44 -1.41
CA TRP A 27 -5.34 -7.58 -0.78
C TRP A 27 -6.32 -8.30 -1.71
N ALA A 28 -7.14 -7.56 -2.46
CA ALA A 28 -8.09 -8.13 -3.40
C ALA A 28 -7.40 -8.94 -4.52
N PHE A 29 -6.29 -8.43 -5.05
CA PHE A 29 -5.55 -9.13 -6.12
C PHE A 29 -4.71 -10.30 -5.58
N ALA A 30 -4.21 -10.20 -4.35
CA ALA A 30 -3.57 -11.32 -3.66
C ALA A 30 -4.56 -12.49 -3.48
N THR A 31 -5.73 -12.20 -2.92
CA THR A 31 -6.78 -13.21 -2.67
C THR A 31 -7.40 -13.79 -3.93
N ALA A 32 -7.48 -13.00 -5.01
CA ALA A 32 -7.92 -13.49 -6.32
C ALA A 32 -6.88 -14.37 -7.03
N GLY A 33 -5.68 -14.56 -6.49
CA GLY A 33 -4.59 -15.29 -7.15
C GLY A 33 -4.10 -14.60 -8.42
N ARG A 34 -4.30 -13.28 -8.52
CA ARG A 34 -3.96 -12.43 -9.68
C ARG A 34 -2.88 -11.42 -9.31
N ALA A 35 -2.06 -11.76 -8.34
CA ALA A 35 -0.93 -10.93 -7.97
C ALA A 35 0.18 -11.05 -9.01
N ASP A 36 0.58 -9.91 -9.56
CA ASP A 36 1.74 -9.81 -10.44
C ASP A 36 2.54 -8.55 -10.12
N HIS A 37 3.81 -8.53 -10.55
CA HIS A 37 4.73 -7.42 -10.31
C HIS A 37 4.27 -6.10 -10.95
N GLY A 38 3.59 -6.14 -12.09
CA GLY A 38 3.10 -4.97 -12.81
C GLY A 38 2.02 -4.21 -12.05
N LEU A 39 1.23 -4.89 -11.20
CA LEU A 39 0.29 -4.24 -10.29
C LEU A 39 0.91 -3.99 -8.89
N PHE A 40 1.57 -5.00 -8.31
CA PHE A 40 1.99 -4.94 -6.91
C PHE A 40 3.13 -3.95 -6.65
N ASP A 41 4.09 -3.83 -7.57
CA ASP A 41 5.20 -2.88 -7.38
C ASP A 41 4.75 -1.42 -7.41
N PRO A 42 4.00 -0.93 -8.41
CA PRO A 42 3.55 0.47 -8.39
C PRO A 42 2.55 0.77 -7.27
N VAL A 43 1.60 -0.13 -6.98
CA VAL A 43 0.66 0.07 -5.87
C VAL A 43 1.38 0.08 -4.53
N GLY A 44 2.33 -0.84 -4.31
CA GLY A 44 3.13 -0.89 -3.09
C GLY A 44 4.04 0.33 -2.92
N GLN A 45 4.67 0.80 -4.00
CA GLN A 45 5.47 2.03 -3.94
C GLN A 45 4.62 3.26 -3.63
N ARG A 46 3.42 3.36 -4.23
CA ARG A 46 2.50 4.46 -3.91
C ARG A 46 2.03 4.40 -2.47
N LEU A 47 1.70 3.20 -1.96
CA LEU A 47 1.32 2.98 -0.56
C LEU A 47 2.39 3.51 0.40
N VAL A 48 3.67 3.18 0.14
CA VAL A 48 4.79 3.66 0.95
C VAL A 48 4.89 5.18 0.91
N ARG A 49 4.79 5.82 -0.26
CA ARG A 49 4.83 7.29 -0.35
C ARG A 49 3.70 7.95 0.45
N VAL A 50 2.49 7.41 0.34
CA VAL A 50 1.34 7.91 1.12
C VAL A 50 1.59 7.77 2.62
N MET A 51 2.17 6.65 3.07
CA MET A 51 2.55 6.47 4.48
C MET A 51 3.65 7.46 4.91
N GLU A 52 4.68 7.66 4.09
CA GLU A 52 5.75 8.63 4.38
C GLU A 52 5.23 10.07 4.49
N ASP A 53 4.30 10.46 3.62
CA ASP A 53 3.64 11.77 3.68
C ASP A 53 2.81 11.93 4.95
N ILE A 54 2.08 10.88 5.35
CA ILE A 54 1.28 10.89 6.57
C ILE A 54 2.19 10.98 7.81
N ASP A 55 3.27 10.23 7.84
CA ASP A 55 4.26 10.23 8.92
C ASP A 55 4.93 11.59 9.07
N ALA A 56 5.30 12.22 7.96
CA ALA A 56 5.84 13.57 7.95
C ALA A 56 4.85 14.59 8.52
N ARG A 57 3.56 14.47 8.15
CA ARG A 57 2.50 15.34 8.68
C ARG A 57 2.19 15.09 10.15
N GLU A 58 2.27 13.84 10.61
CA GLU A 58 2.14 13.46 12.02
C GLU A 58 3.26 14.08 12.84
N LYS A 59 4.52 13.91 12.41
CA LYS A 59 5.70 14.51 13.06
C LYS A 59 5.66 16.03 13.07
N ALA A 60 5.15 16.65 12.02
CA ALA A 60 4.96 18.10 11.94
C ALA A 60 3.76 18.64 12.75
N GLY A 61 2.93 17.77 13.34
CA GLY A 61 1.71 18.17 14.05
C GLY A 61 0.62 18.75 13.14
N THR A 62 0.67 18.47 11.84
CA THR A 62 -0.28 18.99 10.82
C THR A 62 -1.25 17.93 10.30
N LEU A 63 -1.17 16.71 10.83
CA LEU A 63 -2.09 15.63 10.49
C LEU A 63 -3.41 15.81 11.24
N ASP A 64 -4.51 15.94 10.49
CA ASP A 64 -5.85 15.87 11.07
C ASP A 64 -6.10 14.44 11.56
N ALA A 65 -6.56 14.32 12.81
CA ALA A 65 -6.76 13.05 13.50
C ALA A 65 -7.66 12.07 12.73
N ARG A 66 -8.58 12.56 11.88
CA ARG A 66 -9.45 11.72 11.04
C ARG A 66 -8.69 10.97 9.96
N PHE A 67 -7.51 11.45 9.57
CA PHE A 67 -6.63 10.82 8.58
C PHE A 67 -5.48 10.05 9.22
N LYS A 68 -5.48 9.89 10.55
CA LYS A 68 -4.49 9.04 11.21
C LYS A 68 -4.70 7.59 10.77
N PRO A 69 -3.68 6.93 10.17
CA PRO A 69 -3.82 5.57 9.67
C PRO A 69 -4.05 4.62 10.83
N LYS A 70 -4.98 3.70 10.64
CA LYS A 70 -5.19 2.63 11.62
C LYS A 70 -4.07 1.59 11.50
N PRO A 71 -3.63 0.94 12.60
CA PRO A 71 -2.64 -0.13 12.55
C PRO A 71 -2.93 -1.21 11.51
N GLN A 72 -4.21 -1.52 11.29
CA GLN A 72 -4.66 -2.51 10.32
C GLN A 72 -4.29 -2.15 8.87
N GLU A 73 -4.20 -0.87 8.51
CA GLU A 73 -3.86 -0.45 7.15
C GLU A 73 -2.42 -0.84 6.77
N TYR A 74 -1.49 -0.70 7.72
CA TYR A 74 -0.11 -1.17 7.57
C TYR A 74 -0.04 -2.69 7.43
N SER A 75 -0.77 -3.40 8.30
CA SER A 75 -0.81 -4.87 8.30
C SER A 75 -1.40 -5.44 7.01
N ASN A 76 -2.45 -4.81 6.46
CA ASN A 76 -3.11 -5.28 5.24
C ASN A 76 -2.17 -5.26 4.03
N GLY A 77 -1.33 -4.23 3.91
CA GLY A 77 -0.31 -4.17 2.86
C GLY A 77 0.70 -5.32 2.97
N ILE A 78 1.24 -5.57 4.18
CA ILE A 78 2.19 -6.68 4.40
C ILE A 78 1.52 -8.03 4.10
N TRP A 79 0.31 -8.22 4.61
CA TRP A 79 -0.39 -9.49 4.47
C TRP A 79 -0.76 -9.78 3.02
N ALA A 80 -1.11 -8.74 2.25
CA ALA A 80 -1.32 -8.86 0.81
C ALA A 80 -0.05 -9.33 0.08
N PHE A 81 1.11 -8.69 0.34
CA PHE A 81 2.37 -9.13 -0.25
C PHE A 81 2.76 -10.55 0.17
N ALA A 82 2.56 -10.91 1.44
CA ALA A 82 2.83 -12.25 1.94
C ALA A 82 1.94 -13.31 1.28
N THR A 83 0.62 -13.05 1.20
CA THR A 83 -0.37 -13.94 0.59
C THR A 83 -0.14 -14.08 -0.92
N ALA A 84 0.23 -13.00 -1.60
CA ALA A 84 0.55 -13.01 -3.02
C ALA A 84 1.82 -13.79 -3.37
N GLY A 85 2.73 -13.99 -2.42
CA GLY A 85 4.06 -14.55 -2.68
C GLY A 85 4.96 -13.66 -3.57
N VAL A 86 4.51 -12.45 -3.92
CA VAL A 86 5.24 -11.53 -4.81
C VAL A 86 6.36 -10.84 -4.05
N ARG A 87 7.60 -11.06 -4.51
CA ARG A 87 8.81 -10.46 -3.93
C ARG A 87 9.36 -9.34 -4.81
N GLY A 88 8.85 -8.13 -4.60
CA GLY A 88 9.10 -6.98 -5.48
C GLY A 88 9.73 -5.77 -4.81
N LYS A 89 9.90 -4.69 -5.58
CA LYS A 89 10.33 -3.39 -5.07
C LYS A 89 9.31 -2.82 -4.09
N GLY A 90 8.01 -2.99 -4.38
CA GLY A 90 6.92 -2.54 -3.50
C GLY A 90 6.95 -3.22 -2.14
N GLN A 91 7.13 -4.55 -2.11
CA GLN A 91 7.26 -5.31 -0.88
C GLN A 91 8.44 -4.83 -0.02
N ARG A 92 9.63 -4.70 -0.63
CA ARG A 92 10.83 -4.28 0.09
C ARG A 92 10.69 -2.87 0.65
N ALA A 93 10.17 -1.94 -0.13
CA ALA A 93 9.93 -0.57 0.31
C ALA A 93 8.96 -0.54 1.51
N LEU A 94 7.88 -1.34 1.45
CA LEU A 94 6.92 -1.42 2.55
C LEU A 94 7.55 -1.96 3.84
N ILE A 95 8.29 -3.08 3.75
CA ILE A 95 8.97 -3.66 4.91
C ILE A 95 10.00 -2.68 5.50
N GLN A 96 10.79 -2.02 4.65
CA GLN A 96 11.80 -1.04 5.08
C GLN A 96 11.17 0.19 5.73
N HIS A 97 10.04 0.67 5.22
CA HIS A 97 9.31 1.78 5.82
C HIS A 97 8.78 1.41 7.20
N LEU A 98 8.15 0.24 7.34
CA LEU A 98 7.60 -0.21 8.61
C LEU A 98 8.66 -0.52 9.65
N ALA A 99 9.80 -1.08 9.25
CA ALA A 99 10.94 -1.27 10.16
C ALA A 99 11.40 0.07 10.76
N ARG A 100 11.63 1.09 9.91
CA ARG A 100 12.00 2.43 10.37
C ARG A 100 10.98 3.05 11.32
N ARG A 101 9.68 2.88 11.04
CA ARG A 101 8.60 3.41 11.89
C ARG A 101 8.53 2.72 13.26
N LEU A 102 8.96 1.47 13.38
CA LEU A 102 8.99 0.74 14.66
C LEU A 102 10.24 1.05 15.49
N ASP A 103 11.30 1.53 14.85
CA ASP A 103 12.55 1.93 15.51
C ASP A 103 12.50 3.38 16.08
N ASP A 104 11.56 4.20 15.60
CA ASP A 104 11.30 5.59 16.03
C ASP A 104 10.41 5.65 17.30
#